data_AF-C4IFW1-F1
#
_entry.id   AF-C4IFW1-F1
#
_cell.length_a   1.000
_cell.length_b   1.000
_cell.length_c   1.000
_cell.angle_alpha   90.00
_cell.angle_beta   90.00
_cell.angle_gamma   90.00
#
_symmetry.space_group_name_H-M   'P 1'
#
loop_
_entity.id
_entity.type
_entity.pdbx_description
1 polymer ?
#
loop_
_entity_poly.entity_id
_entity_poly.type
_entity_poly.pdbx_seq_one_letter_code
_entity_poly.pdbx_strand_id
1 'polypeptide(L)'
;MLQHTICELFAGVGGFRVGFEKSSPEWKTVWANQWEPSKKIQHAFECYKSHFETSGGIDEFSNTDISKVPEEHIPDHTVLVGGFPCQDYSVASTGAKGIQGKKGVLWWEIERILKAKRPSFIILENVDRLLKSPTTQRGRDFGIIISCLANLGYSVEWRVINAAEYGFQQRRRRTFIFAVHNTTKYYNELCKQSEYEQLQNLGFFSSVFKVEDFSEELIRSIDIKKEYNLDTLEISNNFAFDFKNSGIYRDGVISTIETVPSELLTEKQITLNDILEKTVDEKYYLVGEDLEKWTYMKGPKAIERTSKTGHKYMFREGGIAFPDPTDKPARTILTSEGSKNRSTHVVTDLETRKLRLLTPLECERIQGFPDNWTNSGMTHSFRYFCMGNALVVNLIEQMGLKLYKIIEFENDSNCGKEVAVSNVTI
;
A
#
# COMPACT_ATOMS: atom_id res chain seq x y z
N MET A 1 -10.35 -8.42 26.07
CA MET A 1 -9.18 -7.62 25.68
C MET A 1 -8.84 -7.97 24.25
N LEU A 2 -8.64 -6.95 23.40
CA LEU A 2 -8.13 -7.11 22.05
C LEU A 2 -6.68 -7.58 22.12
N GLN A 3 -6.30 -8.46 21.20
CA GLN A 3 -4.93 -8.97 21.09
C GLN A 3 -4.23 -8.27 19.92
N HIS A 4 -2.90 -8.18 19.95
CA HIS A 4 -2.10 -7.68 18.83
C HIS A 4 -2.01 -8.73 17.69
N THR A 5 -3.16 -9.13 17.14
CA THR A 5 -3.26 -10.19 16.12
C THR A 5 -3.58 -9.64 14.74
N ILE A 6 -2.88 -10.17 13.72
CA ILE A 6 -2.97 -9.72 12.33
C ILE A 6 -3.37 -10.88 11.42
N CYS A 7 -4.26 -10.59 10.48
CA CYS A 7 -4.53 -11.40 9.29
C CYS A 7 -4.03 -10.65 8.04
N GLU A 8 -3.08 -11.23 7.31
CA GLU A 8 -2.42 -10.59 6.15
C GLU A 8 -2.89 -11.20 4.83
N LEU A 9 -3.75 -10.48 4.11
CA LEU A 9 -4.20 -10.85 2.76
C LEU A 9 -3.22 -10.34 1.72
N PHE A 10 -2.99 -11.13 0.66
CA PHE A 10 -2.08 -10.76 -0.44
C PHE A 10 -0.67 -10.41 0.08
N ALA A 11 -0.14 -11.27 0.97
CA ALA A 11 1.05 -11.00 1.76
C ALA A 11 2.31 -10.71 0.94
N GLY A 12 2.38 -11.19 -0.30
CA GLY A 12 3.57 -11.15 -1.12
C GLY A 12 4.72 -11.86 -0.41
N VAL A 13 5.81 -11.13 -0.15
CA VAL A 13 6.94 -11.61 0.65
C VAL A 13 6.86 -11.17 2.12
N GLY A 14 5.71 -10.63 2.57
CA GLY A 14 5.42 -10.33 3.98
C GLY A 14 5.69 -8.90 4.40
N GLY A 15 5.48 -7.94 3.50
CA GLY A 15 5.77 -6.54 3.78
C GLY A 15 4.99 -5.98 4.97
N PHE A 16 3.73 -6.40 5.15
CA PHE A 16 2.99 -5.98 6.33
C PHE A 16 3.56 -6.64 7.58
N ARG A 17 3.67 -7.98 7.62
CA ARG A 17 4.19 -8.70 8.78
C ARG A 17 5.54 -8.17 9.27
N VAL A 18 6.49 -7.97 8.36
CA VAL A 18 7.81 -7.40 8.70
C VAL A 18 7.68 -6.02 9.33
N GLY A 19 6.82 -5.14 8.78
CA GLY A 19 6.61 -3.80 9.35
C GLY A 19 5.99 -3.84 10.74
N PHE A 20 4.97 -4.68 10.93
CA PHE A 20 4.31 -4.85 12.23
C PHE A 20 5.25 -5.44 13.28
N GLU A 21 5.95 -6.53 12.99
CA GLU A 21 6.89 -7.16 13.92
C GLU A 21 8.09 -6.25 14.24
N LYS A 22 8.50 -5.35 13.32
CA LYS A 22 9.48 -4.29 13.61
C LYS A 22 8.94 -3.25 14.60
N SER A 23 7.65 -2.90 14.50
CA SER A 23 7.02 -1.89 15.37
C SER A 23 6.88 -2.35 16.82
N SER A 24 6.65 -3.65 17.05
CA SER A 24 6.62 -4.27 18.38
C SER A 24 6.70 -5.80 18.25
N PRO A 25 7.46 -6.50 19.11
CA PRO A 25 7.53 -7.97 19.12
C PRO A 25 6.24 -8.65 19.59
N GLU A 26 5.28 -7.89 20.12
CA GLU A 26 3.99 -8.43 20.59
C GLU A 26 2.99 -8.68 19.45
N TRP A 27 3.23 -8.12 18.27
CA TRP A 27 2.42 -8.42 17.10
C TRP A 27 2.55 -9.88 16.70
N LYS A 28 1.39 -10.51 16.47
CA LYS A 28 1.28 -11.90 16.03
C LYS A 28 0.46 -11.97 14.76
N THR A 29 1.10 -12.29 13.65
CA THR A 29 0.37 -12.66 12.44
C THR A 29 -0.18 -14.06 12.62
N VAL A 30 -1.50 -14.17 12.81
CA VAL A 30 -2.18 -15.45 13.07
C VAL A 30 -2.55 -16.16 11.77
N TRP A 31 -2.61 -15.43 10.66
CA TRP A 31 -2.88 -16.00 9.36
C TRP A 31 -2.43 -15.08 8.23
N ALA A 32 -1.93 -15.66 7.14
CA ALA A 32 -1.61 -14.94 5.92
C ALA A 32 -2.08 -15.69 4.67
N ASN A 33 -2.34 -14.97 3.59
CA ASN A 33 -2.64 -15.56 2.29
C ASN A 33 -1.75 -14.95 1.21
N GLN A 34 -1.14 -15.82 0.41
CA GLN A 34 -0.44 -15.41 -0.80
C GLN A 34 -0.65 -16.42 -1.91
N TRP A 35 -1.12 -15.94 -3.06
CA TRP A 35 -1.29 -16.75 -4.27
C TRP A 35 -1.02 -15.88 -5.50
N GLU A 36 -0.12 -16.34 -6.37
CA GLU A 36 0.10 -15.77 -7.70
C GLU A 36 -0.67 -16.57 -8.77
N PRO A 37 -1.73 -15.99 -9.36
CA PRO A 37 -2.43 -16.63 -10.46
C PRO A 37 -1.49 -16.93 -11.64
N SER A 38 -1.70 -18.07 -12.29
CA SER A 38 -0.94 -18.50 -13.47
C SER A 38 0.54 -18.85 -13.24
N LYS A 39 1.01 -18.91 -11.99
CA LYS A 39 2.37 -19.35 -11.66
C LYS A 39 2.36 -20.79 -11.14
N LYS A 40 3.24 -21.63 -11.69
CA LYS A 40 3.43 -23.01 -11.20
C LYS A 40 4.21 -23.03 -9.88
N ILE A 41 5.24 -22.19 -9.79
CA ILE A 41 6.06 -22.02 -8.59
C ILE A 41 5.62 -20.72 -7.91
N GLN A 42 5.26 -20.81 -6.64
CA GLN A 42 4.70 -19.72 -5.84
C GLN A 42 5.82 -19.06 -5.03
N HIS A 43 6.77 -18.43 -5.72
CA HIS A 43 8.01 -17.94 -5.12
C HIS A 43 7.80 -16.95 -3.97
N ALA A 44 6.78 -16.07 -4.04
CA ALA A 44 6.56 -15.12 -2.94
C ALA A 44 6.01 -15.84 -1.70
N PHE A 45 5.09 -16.79 -1.88
CA PHE A 45 4.61 -17.65 -0.81
C PHE A 45 5.75 -18.47 -0.19
N GLU A 46 6.59 -19.14 -0.99
CA GLU A 46 7.72 -19.92 -0.46
C GLU A 46 8.72 -19.03 0.29
N CYS A 47 8.94 -17.80 -0.18
CA CYS A 47 9.75 -16.82 0.53
C CYS A 47 9.15 -16.45 1.88
N TYR A 48 7.86 -16.11 1.91
CA TYR A 48 7.14 -15.82 3.14
C TYR A 48 7.25 -16.98 4.12
N LYS A 49 6.89 -18.18 3.66
CA LYS A 49 6.96 -19.42 4.43
C LYS A 49 8.35 -19.66 5.01
N SER A 50 9.41 -19.50 4.22
CA SER A 50 10.79 -19.75 4.67
C SER A 50 11.25 -18.90 5.86
N HIS A 51 10.68 -17.70 6.03
CA HIS A 51 11.02 -16.81 7.16
C HIS A 51 10.16 -17.04 8.39
N PHE A 52 8.95 -17.61 8.22
CA PHE A 52 7.94 -17.62 9.28
C PHE A 52 7.48 -19.02 9.69
N GLU A 53 7.85 -20.08 8.96
CA GLU A 53 7.47 -21.47 9.28
C GLU A 53 7.96 -21.91 10.68
N THR A 54 9.14 -21.44 11.12
CA THR A 54 9.69 -21.77 12.44
C THR A 54 9.11 -20.95 13.58
N SER A 55 8.36 -19.88 13.28
CA SER A 55 7.74 -19.01 14.29
C SER A 55 6.37 -19.53 14.76
N GLY A 56 5.89 -20.64 14.19
CA GLY A 56 4.71 -21.41 14.63
C GLY A 56 3.76 -21.73 13.48
N GLY A 57 3.38 -23.00 13.30
CA GLY A 57 2.14 -23.43 12.65
C GLY A 57 2.12 -23.58 11.12
N ILE A 58 1.93 -24.82 10.64
CA ILE A 58 1.62 -25.18 9.24
C ILE A 58 0.24 -24.63 8.79
N ASP A 59 -0.58 -24.15 9.73
CA ASP A 59 -1.93 -23.61 9.50
C ASP A 59 -1.99 -22.06 9.45
N GLU A 60 -0.85 -21.35 9.55
CA GLU A 60 -0.78 -19.88 9.61
C GLU A 60 -0.65 -19.19 8.24
N PHE A 61 -0.54 -19.94 7.14
CA PHE A 61 -0.42 -19.34 5.81
C PHE A 61 -1.06 -20.20 4.73
N SER A 62 -1.76 -19.53 3.80
CA SER A 62 -2.51 -20.15 2.71
C SER A 62 -1.89 -19.81 1.36
N ASN A 63 -1.47 -20.85 0.64
CA ASN A 63 -1.04 -20.80 -0.78
C ASN A 63 -2.20 -21.14 -1.73
N THR A 64 -3.39 -20.63 -1.43
CA THR A 64 -4.60 -20.91 -2.21
C THR A 64 -5.18 -19.60 -2.69
N ASP A 65 -5.76 -19.61 -3.89
CA ASP A 65 -6.63 -18.53 -4.36
C ASP A 65 -7.65 -18.17 -3.27
N ILE A 66 -7.62 -16.92 -2.80
CA ILE A 66 -8.44 -16.46 -1.67
C ILE A 66 -9.94 -16.68 -1.89
N SER A 67 -10.40 -16.69 -3.14
CA SER A 67 -11.79 -16.99 -3.50
C SER A 67 -12.23 -18.42 -3.19
N LYS A 68 -11.28 -19.31 -2.94
CA LYS A 68 -11.50 -20.73 -2.58
C LYS A 68 -11.23 -21.02 -1.12
N VAL A 69 -10.73 -20.05 -0.36
CA VAL A 69 -10.45 -20.23 1.06
C VAL A 69 -11.75 -20.04 1.85
N PRO A 70 -12.24 -21.08 2.54
CA PRO A 70 -13.41 -20.95 3.40
C PRO A 70 -13.13 -19.99 4.56
N GLU A 71 -14.12 -19.20 4.96
CA GLU A 71 -13.98 -18.19 6.01
C GLU A 71 -13.73 -18.80 7.40
N GLU A 72 -14.19 -20.03 7.64
CA GLU A 72 -13.92 -20.82 8.84
C GLU A 72 -12.43 -21.15 9.02
N HIS A 73 -11.64 -21.16 7.94
CA HIS A 73 -10.19 -21.42 8.00
C HIS A 73 -9.38 -20.15 8.29
N ILE A 74 -10.01 -18.98 8.29
CA ILE A 74 -9.36 -17.72 8.63
C ILE A 74 -9.61 -17.49 10.13
N PRO A 75 -8.59 -17.47 11.00
CA PRO A 75 -8.77 -17.22 12.42
C PRO A 75 -9.38 -15.83 12.70
N ASP A 76 -10.00 -15.68 13.86
CA ASP A 76 -10.37 -14.35 14.36
C ASP A 76 -9.10 -13.53 14.62
N HIS A 77 -9.16 -12.24 14.31
CA HIS A 77 -8.03 -11.33 14.37
C HIS A 77 -8.50 -9.92 14.67
N THR A 78 -7.64 -9.13 15.32
CA THR A 78 -7.93 -7.74 15.66
C THR A 78 -7.71 -6.81 14.47
N VAL A 79 -6.71 -7.11 13.63
CA VAL A 79 -6.33 -6.29 12.48
C VAL A 79 -6.31 -7.12 11.20
N LEU A 80 -7.04 -6.68 10.17
CA LEU A 80 -6.89 -7.20 8.82
C LEU A 80 -6.02 -6.26 8.00
N VAL A 81 -5.03 -6.80 7.30
CA VAL A 81 -4.16 -6.02 6.42
C VAL A 81 -4.10 -6.62 5.02
N GLY A 82 -3.85 -5.80 3.99
CA GLY A 82 -3.60 -6.34 2.65
C GLY A 82 -3.35 -5.32 1.55
N GLY A 83 -2.39 -5.64 0.68
CA GLY A 83 -2.06 -4.89 -0.53
C GLY A 83 -2.73 -5.55 -1.73
N PHE A 84 -3.96 -5.14 -2.04
CA PHE A 84 -4.78 -5.85 -3.02
C PHE A 84 -4.54 -5.34 -4.45
N PRO A 85 -4.51 -6.22 -5.46
CA PRO A 85 -4.29 -5.83 -6.86
C PRO A 85 -5.29 -4.77 -7.36
N CYS A 86 -4.77 -3.73 -8.01
CA CYS A 86 -5.56 -2.69 -8.66
C CYS A 86 -6.27 -3.23 -9.91
N GLN A 87 -7.56 -3.57 -9.80
CA GLN A 87 -8.42 -3.97 -10.92
C GLN A 87 -9.69 -3.12 -10.93
N ASP A 88 -10.29 -2.89 -12.10
CA ASP A 88 -11.58 -2.19 -12.20
C ASP A 88 -12.68 -2.99 -11.48
N TYR A 89 -13.35 -2.35 -10.52
CA TYR A 89 -14.41 -3.00 -9.74
C TYR A 89 -15.73 -2.86 -10.50
N SER A 90 -16.31 -3.98 -10.89
CA SER A 90 -17.65 -3.99 -11.49
C SER A 90 -18.60 -4.83 -10.66
N VAL A 91 -19.71 -4.23 -10.29
CA VAL A 91 -20.86 -4.87 -9.67
C VAL A 91 -21.75 -5.47 -10.76
N ALA A 92 -22.14 -6.75 -10.68
CA ALA A 92 -23.20 -7.31 -11.53
C ALA A 92 -24.52 -7.37 -10.77
N SER A 93 -25.64 -7.15 -11.48
CA SER A 93 -26.97 -7.30 -10.93
C SER A 93 -27.42 -8.76 -10.99
N THR A 94 -27.79 -9.32 -9.83
CA THR A 94 -28.65 -10.50 -9.75
C THR A 94 -29.71 -10.22 -8.70
N GLY A 95 -30.98 -10.28 -9.11
CA GLY A 95 -32.11 -9.90 -8.27
C GLY A 95 -32.20 -10.67 -6.95
N ALA A 96 -32.87 -10.04 -5.97
CA ALA A 96 -33.39 -10.61 -4.72
C ALA A 96 -32.57 -11.76 -4.08
N LYS A 97 -31.24 -11.62 -3.96
CA LYS A 97 -30.33 -12.26 -2.99
C LYS A 97 -28.88 -11.97 -3.40
N GLY A 98 -28.39 -10.79 -2.99
CA GLY A 98 -26.96 -10.48 -3.02
C GLY A 98 -26.42 -9.95 -4.35
N ILE A 99 -25.50 -9.00 -4.20
CA ILE A 99 -24.73 -8.40 -5.27
C ILE A 99 -23.55 -9.34 -5.59
N GLN A 100 -23.46 -9.84 -6.83
CA GLN A 100 -22.29 -10.59 -7.30
C GLN A 100 -21.49 -9.71 -8.27
N GLY A 101 -20.30 -9.26 -7.87
CA GLY A 101 -19.37 -8.64 -8.83
C GLY A 101 -18.88 -9.63 -9.89
N LYS A 102 -18.20 -9.15 -10.94
CA LYS A 102 -17.52 -10.06 -11.88
C LYS A 102 -16.65 -11.04 -11.08
N LYS A 103 -16.85 -12.35 -11.32
CA LYS A 103 -16.01 -13.43 -10.80
C LYS A 103 -14.54 -13.04 -11.05
N GLY A 104 -13.80 -12.72 -9.97
CA GLY A 104 -12.37 -12.42 -10.05
C GLY A 104 -11.91 -11.05 -9.57
N VAL A 105 -12.77 -10.15 -9.08
CA VAL A 105 -12.31 -8.89 -8.44
C VAL A 105 -12.06 -9.13 -6.96
N LEU A 106 -10.79 -9.04 -6.54
CA LEU A 106 -10.30 -9.42 -5.21
C LEU A 106 -10.89 -8.61 -4.04
N TRP A 107 -11.45 -7.43 -4.31
CA TRP A 107 -12.20 -6.66 -3.30
C TRP A 107 -13.38 -7.42 -2.71
N TRP A 108 -14.14 -8.15 -3.53
CA TRP A 108 -15.31 -8.88 -3.05
C TRP A 108 -14.93 -10.01 -2.10
N GLU A 109 -13.72 -10.56 -2.25
CA GLU A 109 -13.18 -11.55 -1.32
C GLU A 109 -12.73 -10.91 0.00
N ILE A 110 -12.17 -9.70 -0.03
CA ILE A 110 -11.94 -8.91 1.18
C ILE A 110 -13.28 -8.67 1.90
N GLU A 111 -14.30 -8.17 1.18
CA GLU A 111 -15.61 -7.89 1.78
C GLU A 111 -16.26 -9.16 2.37
N ARG A 112 -16.14 -10.31 1.70
CA ARG A 112 -16.60 -11.61 2.22
C ARG A 112 -15.95 -11.93 3.55
N ILE A 113 -14.62 -11.79 3.65
CA ILE A 113 -13.88 -12.06 4.88
C ILE A 113 -14.26 -11.05 5.98
N LEU A 114 -14.41 -9.76 5.63
CA LEU A 114 -14.83 -8.73 6.58
C LEU A 114 -16.23 -8.98 7.15
N LYS A 115 -17.17 -9.48 6.33
CA LYS A 115 -18.52 -9.88 6.79
C LYS A 115 -18.45 -10.99 7.84
N ALA A 116 -17.58 -11.98 7.63
CA ALA A 116 -17.45 -13.12 8.51
C ALA A 116 -16.66 -12.80 9.80
N LYS A 117 -15.56 -12.05 9.68
CA LYS A 117 -14.57 -11.87 10.77
C LYS A 117 -14.71 -10.57 11.54
N ARG A 118 -15.25 -9.52 10.90
CA ARG A 118 -15.49 -8.19 11.51
C ARG A 118 -14.35 -7.71 12.43
N PRO A 119 -13.09 -7.65 11.95
CA PRO A 119 -11.97 -7.19 12.75
C PRO A 119 -12.18 -5.77 13.26
N SER A 120 -11.60 -5.40 14.39
CA SER A 120 -11.73 -4.05 14.94
C SER A 120 -11.11 -2.99 14.05
N PHE A 121 -10.01 -3.35 13.37
CA PHE A 121 -9.23 -2.44 12.52
C PHE A 121 -8.85 -3.09 11.19
N ILE A 122 -8.72 -2.27 10.16
CA ILE A 122 -8.35 -2.70 8.81
C ILE A 122 -7.31 -1.70 8.25
N ILE A 123 -6.23 -2.20 7.65
CA ILE A 123 -5.28 -1.38 6.88
C ILE A 123 -5.09 -1.98 5.48
N LEU A 124 -5.54 -1.26 4.46
CA LEU A 124 -5.36 -1.68 3.07
C LEU A 124 -4.41 -0.75 2.33
N GLU A 125 -3.71 -1.29 1.34
CA GLU A 125 -2.83 -0.54 0.45
C GLU A 125 -3.25 -0.75 -1.01
N ASN A 126 -3.14 0.32 -1.80
CA ASN A 126 -3.27 0.27 -3.25
C ASN A 126 -2.51 1.41 -3.93
N VAL A 127 -2.44 1.40 -5.26
CA VAL A 127 -1.87 2.50 -6.05
C VAL A 127 -2.69 3.79 -5.88
N ASP A 128 -2.01 4.94 -5.98
CA ASP A 128 -2.61 6.27 -5.83
C ASP A 128 -3.77 6.56 -6.80
N ARG A 129 -3.75 5.93 -7.97
CA ARG A 129 -4.80 6.01 -8.98
C ARG A 129 -6.15 5.45 -8.51
N LEU A 130 -6.20 4.63 -7.45
CA LEU A 130 -7.44 4.08 -6.92
C LEU A 130 -8.51 5.15 -6.70
N LEU A 131 -8.11 6.30 -6.15
CA LEU A 131 -9.00 7.44 -5.86
C LEU A 131 -9.67 8.03 -7.11
N LYS A 132 -9.14 7.76 -8.30
CA LYS A 132 -9.62 8.25 -9.59
C LYS A 132 -10.20 7.14 -10.46
N SER A 133 -10.30 5.92 -9.94
CA SER A 133 -10.74 4.75 -10.69
C SER A 133 -12.27 4.66 -10.79
N PRO A 134 -12.82 4.15 -11.91
CA PRO A 134 -12.15 3.92 -13.19
C PRO A 134 -11.97 5.25 -13.94
N THR A 135 -11.16 5.24 -15.00
CA THR A 135 -10.95 6.43 -15.83
C THR A 135 -12.21 6.97 -16.50
N THR A 136 -13.23 6.14 -16.69
CA THR A 136 -14.51 6.51 -17.32
C THR A 136 -15.51 7.14 -16.35
N GLN A 137 -15.31 6.97 -15.03
CA GLN A 137 -16.23 7.44 -13.98
C GLN A 137 -15.44 7.70 -12.69
N ARG A 138 -14.69 8.81 -12.68
CA ARG A 138 -13.68 9.06 -11.65
C ARG A 138 -14.26 9.01 -10.23
N GLY A 139 -13.59 8.22 -9.38
CA GLY A 139 -13.91 8.06 -7.97
C GLY A 139 -14.93 6.97 -7.67
N ARG A 140 -15.63 6.43 -8.66
CA ARG A 140 -16.63 5.38 -8.46
C ARG A 140 -16.09 4.20 -7.66
N ASP A 141 -14.95 3.66 -8.07
CA ASP A 141 -14.40 2.43 -7.50
C ASP A 141 -14.01 2.60 -6.03
N PHE A 142 -13.45 3.77 -5.67
CA PHE A 142 -13.16 4.09 -4.29
C PHE A 142 -14.44 4.37 -3.49
N GLY A 143 -15.46 4.99 -4.10
CA GLY A 143 -16.79 5.13 -3.51
C GLY A 143 -17.46 3.80 -3.19
N ILE A 144 -17.31 2.78 -4.04
CA ILE A 144 -17.77 1.40 -3.78
C ILE A 144 -17.06 0.83 -2.55
N ILE A 145 -15.73 0.96 -2.46
CA ILE A 145 -14.93 0.51 -1.30
C ILE A 145 -15.45 1.15 0.01
N ILE A 146 -15.62 2.48 0.00
CA ILE A 146 -16.13 3.22 1.15
C ILE A 146 -17.55 2.74 1.53
N SER A 147 -18.45 2.57 0.57
CA SER A 147 -19.82 2.07 0.81
C SER A 147 -19.85 0.65 1.37
N CYS A 148 -19.03 -0.26 0.84
CA CYS A 148 -18.91 -1.62 1.37
C CYS A 148 -18.44 -1.61 2.83
N LEU A 149 -17.39 -0.83 3.16
CA LEU A 149 -16.91 -0.68 4.54
C LEU A 149 -17.96 -0.04 5.45
N ALA A 150 -18.62 1.02 4.97
CA ALA A 150 -19.71 1.70 5.66
C ALA A 150 -20.85 0.75 6.03
N ASN A 151 -21.28 -0.08 5.08
CA ASN A 151 -22.36 -1.07 5.27
C ASN A 151 -21.98 -2.16 6.29
N LEU A 152 -20.69 -2.37 6.55
CA LEU A 152 -20.19 -3.27 7.58
C LEU A 152 -19.96 -2.59 8.94
N GLY A 153 -20.27 -1.30 9.06
CA GLY A 153 -20.15 -0.53 10.30
C GLY A 153 -18.76 0.03 10.56
N TYR A 154 -17.99 0.31 9.50
CA TYR A 154 -16.68 0.94 9.60
C TYR A 154 -16.72 2.42 9.19
N SER A 155 -15.97 3.22 9.93
CA SER A 155 -15.50 4.53 9.52
C SER A 155 -14.14 4.42 8.87
N VAL A 156 -13.84 5.30 7.92
CA VAL A 156 -12.64 5.20 7.09
C VAL A 156 -11.84 6.50 7.13
N GLU A 157 -10.53 6.38 7.14
CA GLU A 157 -9.59 7.44 6.81
C GLU A 157 -8.70 6.93 5.67
N TRP A 158 -8.36 7.78 4.71
CA TRP A 158 -7.36 7.43 3.70
C TRP A 158 -6.32 8.54 3.55
N ARG A 159 -5.12 8.12 3.13
CA ARG A 159 -4.05 9.04 2.78
C ARG A 159 -3.21 8.46 1.65
N VAL A 160 -2.83 9.31 0.71
CA VAL A 160 -1.83 9.01 -0.30
C VAL A 160 -0.47 9.41 0.24
N ILE A 161 0.37 8.42 0.53
CA ILE A 161 1.66 8.60 1.18
C ILE A 161 2.77 8.25 0.19
N ASN A 162 3.74 9.15 0.04
CA ASN A 162 5.00 8.89 -0.64
C ASN A 162 6.10 8.68 0.40
N ALA A 163 6.70 7.49 0.45
CA ALA A 163 7.64 7.15 1.52
C ALA A 163 8.82 8.15 1.62
N ALA A 164 9.29 8.66 0.49
CA ALA A 164 10.34 9.68 0.45
C ALA A 164 9.96 11.00 1.11
N GLU A 165 8.69 11.44 1.02
CA GLU A 165 8.22 12.70 1.63
C GLU A 165 8.28 12.66 3.17
N TYR A 166 8.38 11.46 3.75
CA TYR A 166 8.51 11.23 5.19
C TYR A 166 9.90 10.69 5.59
N GLY A 167 10.90 10.86 4.71
CA GLY A 167 12.31 10.59 5.02
C GLY A 167 12.83 9.23 4.57
N PHE A 168 11.96 8.33 4.09
CA PHE A 168 12.36 6.98 3.68
C PHE A 168 12.99 6.93 2.28
N GLN A 169 13.63 5.80 1.99
CA GLN A 169 14.56 5.61 0.88
C GLN A 169 13.94 5.49 -0.52
N GLN A 170 12.62 5.56 -0.67
CA GLN A 170 11.96 5.37 -1.97
C GLN A 170 10.86 6.40 -2.25
N ARG A 171 10.91 7.00 -3.45
CA ARG A 171 9.79 7.76 -4.01
C ARG A 171 8.74 6.80 -4.52
N ARG A 172 7.87 6.32 -3.63
CA ARG A 172 6.76 5.41 -3.93
C ARG A 172 5.50 5.91 -3.24
N ARG A 173 4.57 6.37 -4.09
CA ARG A 173 3.28 6.91 -3.69
C ARG A 173 2.21 5.81 -3.68
N ARG A 174 1.47 5.67 -2.59
CA ARG A 174 0.40 4.68 -2.39
C ARG A 174 -0.75 5.24 -1.59
N THR A 175 -1.96 4.80 -1.91
CA THR A 175 -3.15 5.05 -1.09
C THR A 175 -3.20 4.02 0.01
N PHE A 176 -3.16 4.48 1.25
CA PHE A 176 -3.45 3.68 2.43
C PHE A 176 -4.86 3.99 2.91
N ILE A 177 -5.57 2.95 3.32
CA ILE A 177 -6.95 3.02 3.82
C ILE A 177 -6.94 2.41 5.21
N PHE A 178 -7.27 3.20 6.22
CA PHE A 178 -7.49 2.74 7.57
C PHE A 178 -9.00 2.72 7.83
N ALA A 179 -9.54 1.58 8.22
CA ALA A 179 -10.94 1.49 8.62
C ALA A 179 -11.06 0.96 10.05
N VAL A 180 -11.90 1.61 10.84
CA VAL A 180 -12.14 1.30 12.25
C VAL A 180 -13.61 0.97 12.46
N HIS A 181 -13.90 -0.12 13.16
CA HIS A 181 -15.28 -0.49 13.45
C HIS A 181 -15.89 0.49 14.46
N ASN A 182 -17.14 0.90 14.22
CA ASN A 182 -17.79 1.97 14.97
C ASN A 182 -18.13 1.60 16.43
N THR A 183 -17.82 0.38 16.87
CA THR A 183 -17.99 -0.08 18.25
C THR A 183 -16.74 0.08 19.10
N THR A 184 -15.61 0.48 18.51
CA THR A 184 -14.34 0.65 19.23
C THR A 184 -14.35 1.91 20.10
N LYS A 185 -13.59 1.91 21.20
CA LYS A 185 -13.41 3.12 22.03
C LYS A 185 -12.72 4.23 21.23
N TYR A 186 -11.76 3.87 20.39
CA TYR A 186 -11.02 4.77 19.52
C TYR A 186 -11.95 5.53 18.57
N TYR A 187 -12.88 4.82 17.92
CA TYR A 187 -13.90 5.49 17.10
C TYR A 187 -14.73 6.50 17.92
N ASN A 188 -15.16 6.11 19.13
CA ASN A 188 -15.96 6.97 19.99
C ASN A 188 -15.22 8.25 20.41
N GLU A 189 -13.89 8.22 20.55
CA GLU A 189 -13.10 9.44 20.80
C GLU A 189 -12.88 10.25 19.52
N LEU A 190 -12.65 9.57 18.40
CA LEU A 190 -12.44 10.21 17.10
C LEU A 190 -13.68 10.96 16.61
N CYS A 191 -14.88 10.40 16.84
CA CYS A 191 -16.13 11.03 16.42
C CYS A 191 -16.49 12.29 17.19
N LYS A 192 -15.79 12.59 18.30
CA LYS A 192 -15.93 13.86 19.05
C LYS A 192 -15.16 15.00 18.40
N GLN A 193 -14.21 14.69 17.51
CA GLN A 193 -13.39 15.68 16.84
C GLN A 193 -14.06 16.19 15.57
N SER A 194 -13.74 17.42 15.18
CA SER A 194 -14.14 17.95 13.88
C SER A 194 -13.46 17.18 12.75
N GLU A 195 -14.03 17.28 11.54
CA GLU A 195 -13.44 16.70 10.35
C GLU A 195 -12.07 17.32 10.07
N TYR A 196 -11.94 18.62 10.32
CA TYR A 196 -10.68 19.35 10.25
C TYR A 196 -9.62 18.73 11.15
N GLU A 197 -9.89 18.59 12.46
CA GLU A 197 -8.92 18.08 13.40
C GLU A 197 -8.49 16.65 13.05
N GLN A 198 -9.45 15.80 12.66
CA GLN A 198 -9.15 14.44 12.21
C GLN A 198 -8.24 14.44 10.97
N LEU A 199 -8.48 15.30 9.99
CA LEU A 199 -7.66 15.37 8.78
C LEU A 199 -6.29 16.03 9.01
N GLN A 200 -6.20 16.99 9.93
CA GLN A 200 -5.00 17.76 10.23
C GLN A 200 -4.05 16.99 11.16
N ASN A 201 -4.50 16.56 12.34
CA ASN A 201 -3.62 16.12 13.43
C ASN A 201 -4.05 14.85 14.17
N LEU A 202 -5.35 14.57 14.22
CA LEU A 202 -5.97 13.68 15.20
C LEU A 202 -6.39 12.30 14.65
N GLY A 203 -6.36 12.15 13.33
CA GLY A 203 -6.63 10.91 12.61
C GLY A 203 -5.52 9.86 12.77
N PHE A 204 -5.79 8.65 12.30
CA PHE A 204 -4.83 7.57 12.27
C PHE A 204 -3.60 7.95 11.43
N PHE A 205 -3.79 8.40 10.18
CA PHE A 205 -2.67 8.81 9.35
C PHE A 205 -2.20 10.22 9.71
N SER A 206 -3.11 11.15 10.03
CA SER A 206 -2.72 12.54 10.31
C SER A 206 -1.94 12.73 11.62
N SER A 207 -2.11 11.83 12.59
CA SER A 207 -1.27 11.82 13.79
C SER A 207 0.15 11.32 13.55
N VAL A 208 0.39 10.53 12.50
CA VAL A 208 1.70 9.94 12.17
C VAL A 208 2.41 10.70 11.05
N PHE A 209 1.71 10.92 9.94
CA PHE A 209 2.23 11.48 8.69
C PHE A 209 1.83 12.95 8.59
N LYS A 210 2.56 13.82 9.30
CA LYS A 210 2.24 15.25 9.42
C LYS A 210 2.15 15.96 8.07
N VAL A 211 1.27 16.96 8.01
CA VAL A 211 1.00 17.78 6.83
C VAL A 211 1.09 19.25 7.19
N GLU A 212 1.27 20.10 6.18
CA GLU A 212 1.18 21.55 6.33
C GLU A 212 -0.24 21.93 6.78
N ASP A 213 -0.35 23.00 7.57
CA ASP A 213 -1.64 23.54 7.99
C ASP A 213 -2.46 23.96 6.76
N PHE A 214 -3.72 23.52 6.70
CA PHE A 214 -4.68 23.93 5.70
C PHE A 214 -5.89 24.64 6.33
N SER A 215 -6.69 25.32 5.50
CA SER A 215 -7.97 25.90 5.92
C SER A 215 -9.09 24.86 5.82
N GLU A 216 -9.94 24.79 6.85
CA GLU A 216 -11.15 23.94 6.89
C GLU A 216 -12.08 24.19 5.68
N GLU A 217 -12.09 25.41 5.14
CA GLU A 217 -12.90 25.81 3.99
C GLU A 217 -12.54 25.05 2.69
N LEU A 218 -11.34 24.45 2.64
CA LEU A 218 -10.87 23.67 1.49
C LEU A 218 -11.36 22.22 1.51
N ILE A 219 -11.97 21.78 2.63
CA ILE A 219 -12.53 20.44 2.75
C ILE A 219 -13.77 20.34 1.87
N ARG A 220 -13.79 19.34 0.99
CA ARG A 220 -14.92 19.04 0.10
C ARG A 220 -15.64 17.82 0.62
N SER A 221 -16.96 17.89 0.69
CA SER A 221 -17.75 16.79 1.25
C SER A 221 -18.93 16.39 0.37
N ILE A 222 -19.37 15.14 0.52
CA ILE A 222 -20.56 14.57 -0.09
C ILE A 222 -21.24 13.64 0.90
N ASP A 223 -22.56 13.77 1.06
CA ASP A 223 -23.36 12.86 1.89
C ASP A 223 -23.79 11.66 1.04
N ILE A 224 -22.88 10.69 0.92
CA ILE A 224 -23.08 9.50 0.11
C ILE A 224 -24.26 8.64 0.61
N LYS A 225 -24.57 8.71 1.91
CA LYS A 225 -25.72 8.02 2.49
C LYS A 225 -27.03 8.68 2.09
N LYS A 226 -27.11 10.00 2.12
CA LYS A 226 -28.32 10.72 1.70
C LYS A 226 -28.53 10.65 0.19
N GLU A 227 -27.47 10.74 -0.59
CA GLU A 227 -27.56 10.80 -2.05
C GLU A 227 -27.76 9.43 -2.70
N TYR A 228 -27.17 8.37 -2.14
CA TYR A 228 -27.16 7.03 -2.76
C TYR A 228 -27.64 5.92 -1.81
N ASN A 229 -28.14 6.25 -0.61
CA ASN A 229 -28.59 5.29 0.41
C ASN A 229 -27.53 4.23 0.79
N LEU A 230 -26.25 4.50 0.55
CA LEU A 230 -25.15 3.51 0.61
C LEU A 230 -25.43 2.24 -0.24
N ASP A 231 -26.30 2.34 -1.25
CA ASP A 231 -26.61 1.24 -2.16
C ASP A 231 -25.43 1.06 -3.13
N THR A 232 -24.76 -0.08 -2.99
CA THR A 232 -23.55 -0.38 -3.77
C THR A 232 -23.82 -0.46 -5.27
N LEU A 233 -25.04 -0.82 -5.70
CA LEU A 233 -25.41 -0.87 -7.11
C LEU A 233 -25.66 0.55 -7.66
N GLU A 234 -26.35 1.40 -6.92
CA GLU A 234 -26.58 2.80 -7.27
C GLU A 234 -25.26 3.56 -7.37
N ILE A 235 -24.38 3.38 -6.38
CA ILE A 235 -23.02 3.94 -6.39
C ILE A 235 -22.23 3.45 -7.60
N SER A 236 -22.27 2.14 -7.88
CA SER A 236 -21.58 1.57 -9.04
C SER A 236 -22.09 2.12 -10.37
N ASN A 237 -23.34 2.55 -10.46
CA ASN A 237 -23.91 3.07 -11.70
C ASN A 237 -23.70 4.58 -11.85
N ASN A 238 -23.80 5.34 -10.75
CA ASN A 238 -24.01 6.79 -10.83
C ASN A 238 -22.98 7.63 -10.06
N PHE A 239 -22.27 7.06 -9.08
CA PHE A 239 -21.40 7.85 -8.20
C PHE A 239 -20.14 8.35 -8.94
N ALA A 240 -19.86 9.63 -8.81
CA ALA A 240 -18.61 10.24 -9.25
C ALA A 240 -18.20 11.32 -8.23
N PHE A 241 -16.94 11.28 -7.80
CA PHE A 241 -16.43 12.20 -6.81
C PHE A 241 -14.91 12.37 -6.99
N ASP A 242 -14.43 13.61 -6.98
CA ASP A 242 -12.99 13.90 -7.14
C ASP A 242 -12.30 13.84 -5.77
N PHE A 243 -12.07 12.62 -5.29
CA PHE A 243 -11.29 12.35 -4.08
C PHE A 243 -9.91 13.02 -4.17
N LYS A 244 -9.52 13.68 -3.08
CA LYS A 244 -8.20 14.24 -2.88
C LYS A 244 -7.31 13.26 -2.13
N ASN A 245 -6.04 13.64 -2.00
CA ASN A 245 -5.01 12.76 -1.46
C ASN A 245 -5.21 12.38 0.03
N SER A 246 -6.05 13.11 0.77
CA SER A 246 -6.45 12.78 2.13
C SER A 246 -7.97 12.89 2.29
N GLY A 247 -8.55 12.08 3.17
CA GLY A 247 -9.96 12.22 3.52
C GLY A 247 -10.47 11.19 4.52
N ILE A 248 -11.72 11.35 4.90
CA ILE A 248 -12.44 10.51 5.86
C ILE A 248 -13.84 10.18 5.36
N TYR A 249 -14.37 9.06 5.84
CA TYR A 249 -15.78 8.72 5.81
C TYR A 249 -16.29 8.51 7.24
N ARG A 250 -17.33 9.25 7.61
CA ARG A 250 -17.99 9.16 8.92
C ARG A 250 -19.47 9.48 8.79
N ASP A 251 -20.31 8.65 9.41
CA ASP A 251 -21.76 8.87 9.51
C ASP A 251 -22.49 9.18 8.20
N GLY A 252 -22.04 8.60 7.08
CA GLY A 252 -22.64 8.79 5.76
C GLY A 252 -22.01 9.90 4.93
N VAL A 253 -21.09 10.68 5.50
CA VAL A 253 -20.41 11.79 4.84
C VAL A 253 -18.98 11.40 4.50
N ILE A 254 -18.59 11.66 3.25
CA ILE A 254 -17.21 11.62 2.77
C ILE A 254 -16.70 13.05 2.79
N SER A 255 -15.55 13.31 3.43
CA SER A 255 -14.87 14.61 3.45
C SER A 255 -13.43 14.44 2.98
N THR A 256 -12.95 15.29 2.06
CA THR A 256 -11.64 15.13 1.41
C THR A 256 -10.94 16.46 1.15
N ILE A 257 -9.62 16.45 1.21
CA ILE A 257 -8.76 17.62 1.02
C ILE A 257 -7.40 17.22 0.44
N GLU A 258 -6.77 18.15 -0.29
CA GLU A 258 -5.40 17.98 -0.75
C GLU A 258 -4.45 18.47 0.34
N THR A 259 -3.63 17.57 0.86
CA THR A 259 -2.63 17.85 1.91
C THR A 259 -1.21 17.81 1.35
N VAL A 260 -0.30 18.57 1.95
CA VAL A 260 1.13 18.57 1.61
C VAL A 260 1.91 18.06 2.83
N PRO A 261 2.82 17.07 2.71
CA PRO A 261 3.64 16.60 3.83
C PRO A 261 4.51 17.71 4.43
N SER A 262 4.66 17.75 5.76
CA SER A 262 5.42 18.82 6.45
C SER A 262 6.66 18.36 7.20
N GLU A 263 6.80 17.08 7.52
CA GLU A 263 7.86 16.60 8.43
C GLU A 263 8.42 15.23 8.03
N LEU A 264 9.73 15.05 8.24
CA LEU A 264 10.38 13.74 8.10
C LEU A 264 10.19 12.92 9.37
N LEU A 265 9.96 11.61 9.21
CA LEU A 265 9.94 10.66 10.33
C LEU A 265 11.34 10.09 10.65
N THR A 266 12.35 10.56 9.93
CA THR A 266 13.76 10.18 10.08
C THR A 266 14.60 11.42 10.32
N GLU A 267 15.77 11.27 10.96
CA GLU A 267 16.68 12.40 11.22
C GLU A 267 17.10 13.16 9.96
N LYS A 268 17.22 12.43 8.85
CA LYS A 268 17.54 12.96 7.52
C LYS A 268 16.85 12.12 6.44
N GLN A 269 16.72 12.69 5.25
CA GLN A 269 16.31 11.92 4.08
C GLN A 269 17.28 10.77 3.80
N ILE A 270 16.78 9.53 3.77
CA ILE A 270 17.55 8.37 3.32
C ILE A 270 17.64 8.40 1.79
N THR A 271 18.86 8.39 1.28
CA THR A 271 19.16 8.48 -0.15
C THR A 271 19.59 7.13 -0.72
N LEU A 272 19.66 7.01 -2.06
CA LEU A 272 20.25 5.85 -2.70
C LEU A 272 21.68 5.59 -2.20
N ASN A 273 22.49 6.63 -1.99
CA ASN A 273 23.85 6.50 -1.49
C ASN A 273 23.93 5.80 -0.12
N ASP A 274 22.93 5.99 0.76
CA ASP A 274 22.88 5.33 2.06
C ASP A 274 22.53 3.83 1.95
N ILE A 275 21.98 3.39 0.81
CA ILE A 275 21.49 2.02 0.57
C ILE A 275 22.51 1.16 -0.20
N LEU A 276 23.26 1.77 -1.13
CA LEU A 276 24.12 1.07 -2.08
C LEU A 276 25.20 0.21 -1.38
N GLU A 277 25.43 -0.97 -1.95
CA GLU A 277 26.53 -1.84 -1.55
C GLU A 277 27.88 -1.24 -1.96
N LYS A 278 28.88 -1.44 -1.09
CA LYS A 278 30.26 -1.01 -1.35
C LYS A 278 30.96 -1.94 -2.35
N THR A 279 30.76 -3.25 -2.20
CA THR A 279 31.39 -4.28 -3.04
C THR A 279 30.31 -5.02 -3.81
N VAL A 280 30.40 -5.02 -5.14
CA VAL A 280 29.39 -5.61 -6.04
C VAL A 280 30.05 -6.56 -7.05
N ASP A 281 29.37 -7.66 -7.36
CA ASP A 281 29.79 -8.65 -8.35
C ASP A 281 29.90 -8.03 -9.76
N GLU A 282 30.96 -8.41 -10.50
CA GLU A 282 31.26 -7.90 -11.84
C GLU A 282 30.08 -8.02 -12.82
N LYS A 283 29.20 -9.01 -12.65
CA LYS A 283 28.04 -9.23 -13.53
C LYS A 283 27.02 -8.08 -13.54
N TYR A 284 27.03 -7.19 -12.54
CA TYR A 284 26.11 -6.05 -12.49
C TYR A 284 26.65 -4.81 -13.20
N TYR A 285 27.94 -4.77 -13.52
CA TYR A 285 28.57 -3.63 -14.17
C TYR A 285 28.25 -3.61 -15.66
N LEU A 286 27.97 -2.41 -16.17
CA LEU A 286 27.69 -2.20 -17.59
C LEU A 286 29.01 -2.15 -18.36
N VAL A 287 29.07 -2.87 -19.50
CA VAL A 287 30.28 -2.95 -20.34
C VAL A 287 29.98 -2.64 -21.81
N GLY A 288 30.91 -1.95 -22.48
CA GLY A 288 30.92 -1.75 -23.93
C GLY A 288 29.64 -1.15 -24.52
N GLU A 289 29.13 -1.77 -25.61
CA GLU A 289 27.95 -1.33 -26.38
C GLU A 289 26.65 -1.23 -25.57
N ASP A 290 26.60 -1.77 -24.35
CA ASP A 290 25.42 -1.64 -23.50
C ASP A 290 25.15 -0.19 -23.10
N LEU A 291 26.19 0.63 -22.99
CA LEU A 291 26.07 2.02 -22.55
C LEU A 291 25.28 2.89 -23.53
N GLU A 292 25.48 2.69 -24.84
CA GLU A 292 24.73 3.41 -25.88
C GLU A 292 23.24 3.06 -25.84
N LYS A 293 22.93 1.76 -25.69
CA LYS A 293 21.55 1.27 -25.53
C LYS A 293 20.89 1.88 -24.29
N TRP A 294 21.60 1.94 -23.16
CA TRP A 294 21.09 2.57 -21.94
C TRP A 294 20.85 4.06 -22.10
N THR A 295 21.79 4.76 -22.73
CA THR A 295 21.70 6.20 -23.03
C THR A 295 20.49 6.49 -23.91
N TYR A 296 20.29 5.72 -24.97
CA TYR A 296 19.12 5.83 -25.85
C TYR A 296 17.81 5.52 -25.11
N MET A 297 17.76 4.45 -24.32
CA MET A 297 16.55 4.07 -23.58
C MET A 297 16.13 5.13 -22.56
N LYS A 298 17.08 5.73 -21.85
CA LYS A 298 16.82 6.73 -20.80
C LYS A 298 16.71 8.16 -21.33
N GLY A 299 17.27 8.44 -22.51
CA GLY A 299 17.17 9.74 -23.17
C GLY A 299 15.75 10.08 -23.65
N PRO A 300 15.46 11.36 -23.90
CA PRO A 300 14.20 11.79 -24.47
C PRO A 300 14.04 11.26 -25.90
N LYS A 301 12.79 10.95 -26.29
CA LYS A 301 12.44 10.46 -27.62
C LYS A 301 11.34 11.31 -28.23
N ALA A 302 11.46 11.59 -29.53
CA ALA A 302 10.40 12.13 -30.36
C ALA A 302 10.42 11.33 -31.68
N ILE A 303 9.52 10.36 -31.81
CA ILE A 303 9.52 9.39 -32.92
C ILE A 303 8.14 9.37 -33.55
N GLU A 304 8.05 9.51 -34.87
CA GLU A 304 6.79 9.33 -35.59
C GLU A 304 6.39 7.85 -35.52
N ARG A 305 5.18 7.58 -35.03
CA ARG A 305 4.61 6.24 -34.97
C ARG A 305 3.28 6.20 -35.70
N THR A 306 2.94 5.05 -36.25
CA THR A 306 1.64 4.79 -36.86
C THR A 306 0.83 3.92 -35.91
N SER A 307 -0.36 4.39 -35.55
CA SER A 307 -1.31 3.62 -34.75
C SER A 307 -1.82 2.39 -35.52
N LYS A 308 -2.44 1.44 -34.82
CA LYS A 308 -3.05 0.25 -35.45
C LYS A 308 -4.11 0.59 -36.49
N THR A 309 -4.71 1.78 -36.41
CA THR A 309 -5.73 2.30 -37.34
C THR A 309 -5.14 3.15 -38.48
N GLY A 310 -3.81 3.24 -38.60
CA GLY A 310 -3.12 3.94 -39.69
C GLY A 310 -2.84 5.43 -39.44
N HIS A 311 -3.36 6.02 -38.37
CA HIS A 311 -3.08 7.43 -38.02
C HIS A 311 -1.64 7.60 -37.52
N LYS A 312 -0.88 8.51 -38.14
CA LYS A 312 0.47 8.92 -37.73
C LYS A 312 0.42 9.92 -36.58
N TYR A 313 1.19 9.67 -35.53
CA TYR A 313 1.32 10.55 -34.39
C TYR A 313 2.78 10.61 -33.92
N MET A 314 3.17 11.73 -33.29
CA MET A 314 4.49 11.80 -32.65
C MET A 314 4.44 11.19 -31.27
N PHE A 315 5.12 10.05 -31.10
CA PHE A 315 5.42 9.50 -29.79
C PHE A 315 6.51 10.34 -29.13
N ARG A 316 6.16 11.02 -28.04
CA ARG A 316 7.09 11.79 -27.21
C ARG A 316 7.27 11.10 -25.86
N GLU A 317 8.51 10.97 -25.43
CA GLU A 317 8.88 10.43 -24.12
C GLU A 317 10.00 11.32 -23.54
N GLY A 318 9.82 11.82 -22.32
CA GLY A 318 10.87 12.62 -21.65
C GLY A 318 12.09 11.78 -21.30
N GLY A 319 13.23 12.41 -21.03
CA GLY A 319 14.38 11.71 -20.46
C GLY A 319 14.14 11.33 -19.00
N ILE A 320 14.85 10.32 -18.50
CA ILE A 320 15.08 10.12 -17.06
C ILE A 320 16.55 10.31 -16.73
N ALA A 321 16.84 10.57 -15.45
CA ALA A 321 18.22 10.65 -14.99
C ALA A 321 18.99 9.37 -15.33
N PHE A 322 20.21 9.56 -15.85
CA PHE A 322 21.16 8.51 -16.15
C PHE A 322 22.58 9.00 -15.86
N PRO A 323 23.29 8.43 -14.88
CA PRO A 323 22.77 7.47 -13.89
C PRO A 323 21.66 8.06 -13.01
N ASP A 324 20.95 7.19 -12.31
CA ASP A 324 20.04 7.55 -11.24
C ASP A 324 20.81 8.29 -10.13
N PRO A 325 20.31 9.44 -9.63
CA PRO A 325 21.01 10.29 -8.67
C PRO A 325 21.13 9.61 -7.32
N THR A 326 22.35 9.48 -6.80
CA THR A 326 22.62 8.79 -5.53
C THR A 326 22.34 9.67 -4.31
N ASP A 327 22.31 11.00 -4.48
CA ASP A 327 21.97 12.01 -3.46
C ASP A 327 20.47 12.15 -3.20
N LYS A 328 19.64 11.32 -3.84
CA LYS A 328 18.18 11.33 -3.71
C LYS A 328 17.65 9.95 -3.35
N PRO A 329 16.45 9.86 -2.75
CA PRO A 329 15.77 8.57 -2.59
C PRO A 329 15.58 7.87 -3.93
N ALA A 330 15.51 6.53 -3.91
CA ALA A 330 15.29 5.72 -5.10
C ALA A 330 13.99 6.11 -5.82
N ARG A 331 13.91 5.89 -7.14
CA ARG A 331 12.59 5.92 -7.80
C ARG A 331 11.82 4.66 -7.41
N THR A 332 10.52 4.63 -7.69
CA THR A 332 9.71 3.42 -7.50
C THR A 332 10.34 2.25 -8.27
N ILE A 333 10.65 1.16 -7.57
CA ILE A 333 11.04 -0.11 -8.19
C ILE A 333 9.80 -0.72 -8.86
N LEU A 334 9.94 -1.14 -10.11
CA LEU A 334 8.90 -1.86 -10.85
C LEU A 334 9.20 -3.35 -10.89
N THR A 335 8.18 -4.16 -11.16
CA THR A 335 8.36 -5.62 -11.33
C THR A 335 9.31 -6.00 -12.47
N SER A 336 9.55 -5.07 -13.38
CA SER A 336 10.50 -5.17 -14.49
C SER A 336 11.92 -4.75 -14.13
N GLU A 337 12.24 -4.42 -12.88
CA GLU A 337 13.57 -3.92 -12.46
C GLU A 337 14.70 -4.87 -12.87
N GLY A 338 14.50 -6.19 -12.80
CA GLY A 338 15.50 -7.17 -13.21
C GLY A 338 15.71 -7.31 -14.72
N SER A 339 15.03 -6.51 -15.56
CA SER A 339 15.09 -6.59 -17.02
C SER A 339 15.69 -5.31 -17.61
N LYS A 340 16.33 -5.40 -18.79
CA LYS A 340 16.89 -4.22 -19.47
C LYS A 340 15.79 -3.37 -20.11
N ASN A 341 15.30 -2.37 -19.38
CA ASN A 341 14.30 -1.42 -19.85
C ASN A 341 14.55 -0.01 -19.32
N ARG A 342 13.82 0.99 -19.84
CA ARG A 342 13.96 2.40 -19.45
C ARG A 342 13.82 2.64 -17.95
N SER A 343 12.93 1.96 -17.25
CA SER A 343 12.63 2.21 -15.82
C SER A 343 13.70 1.68 -14.86
N THR A 344 14.47 0.68 -15.29
CA THR A 344 15.56 0.04 -14.54
C THR A 344 16.54 1.06 -14.01
N HIS A 345 16.92 0.94 -12.75
CA HIS A 345 17.91 1.79 -12.11
C HIS A 345 19.30 1.45 -12.63
N VAL A 346 20.06 2.51 -12.93
CA VAL A 346 21.49 2.39 -13.18
C VAL A 346 22.17 3.41 -12.29
N VAL A 347 23.10 2.97 -11.45
CA VAL A 347 23.78 3.81 -10.47
C VAL A 347 25.27 3.86 -10.75
N THR A 348 25.90 4.92 -10.26
CA THR A 348 27.37 4.99 -10.16
C THR A 348 27.80 4.22 -8.94
N ASP A 349 28.66 3.23 -9.14
CA ASP A 349 29.24 2.44 -8.06
C ASP A 349 30.08 3.31 -7.10
N LEU A 350 30.02 2.99 -5.80
CA LEU A 350 30.63 3.81 -4.75
C LEU A 350 32.17 3.79 -4.82
N GLU A 351 32.76 2.65 -5.14
CA GLU A 351 34.22 2.44 -5.14
C GLU A 351 34.80 2.62 -6.54
N THR A 352 34.31 1.87 -7.51
CA THR A 352 34.91 1.83 -8.86
C THR A 352 34.51 3.00 -9.74
N ARG A 353 33.47 3.75 -9.35
CA ARG A 353 32.82 4.81 -10.14
C ARG A 353 32.27 4.35 -11.50
N LYS A 354 32.22 3.05 -11.76
CA LYS A 354 31.61 2.47 -12.96
C LYS A 354 30.09 2.46 -12.84
N LEU A 355 29.40 2.43 -13.98
CA LEU A 355 27.95 2.29 -14.01
C LEU A 355 27.53 0.83 -13.83
N ARG A 356 26.54 0.59 -12.98
CA ARG A 356 26.02 -0.74 -12.70
C ARG A 356 24.51 -0.73 -12.43
N LEU A 357 23.91 -1.91 -12.52
CA LEU A 357 22.54 -2.14 -12.07
C LEU A 357 22.48 -2.26 -10.54
N LEU A 358 21.28 -2.06 -9.99
CA LEU A 358 21.02 -2.39 -8.59
C LEU A 358 21.06 -3.91 -8.38
N THR A 359 21.61 -4.33 -7.25
CA THR A 359 21.56 -5.73 -6.83
C THR A 359 20.18 -6.05 -6.21
N PRO A 360 19.82 -7.34 -6.08
CA PRO A 360 18.62 -7.71 -5.35
C PRO A 360 18.63 -7.24 -3.89
N LEU A 361 19.81 -7.20 -3.25
CA LEU A 361 19.97 -6.73 -1.88
C LEU A 361 19.65 -5.24 -1.75
N GLU A 362 20.15 -4.43 -2.67
CA GLU A 362 19.84 -3.01 -2.73
C GLU A 362 18.35 -2.77 -2.98
N CYS A 363 17.69 -3.61 -3.79
CA CYS A 363 16.23 -3.55 -3.98
C CYS A 363 15.45 -3.91 -2.71
N GLU A 364 15.90 -4.87 -1.92
CA GLU A 364 15.32 -5.23 -0.61
C GLU A 364 15.42 -4.06 0.37
N ARG A 365 16.60 -3.46 0.48
CA ARG A 365 16.84 -2.27 1.31
C ARG A 365 16.02 -1.07 0.87
N ILE A 366 15.86 -0.83 -0.44
CA ILE A 366 14.99 0.24 -0.96
C ILE A 366 13.53 0.04 -0.48
N GLN A 367 13.06 -1.20 -0.36
CA GLN A 367 11.72 -1.48 0.16
C GLN A 367 11.67 -1.60 1.70
N GLY A 368 12.81 -1.47 2.39
CA GLY A 368 12.91 -1.53 3.85
C GLY A 368 12.92 -2.93 4.45
N PHE A 369 13.12 -3.96 3.62
CA PHE A 369 13.26 -5.35 4.08
C PHE A 369 14.64 -5.59 4.69
N PRO A 370 14.77 -6.60 5.58
CA PRO A 370 16.07 -7.13 5.98
C PRO A 370 16.89 -7.60 4.78
N ASP A 371 18.21 -7.60 4.96
CA ASP A 371 19.14 -8.08 3.95
C ASP A 371 18.90 -9.56 3.61
N ASN A 372 18.96 -9.89 2.33
CA ASN A 372 18.74 -11.22 1.77
C ASN A 372 17.32 -11.77 1.97
N TRP A 373 16.34 -10.91 2.23
CA TRP A 373 14.96 -11.33 2.45
C TRP A 373 14.40 -12.22 1.32
N THR A 374 14.67 -11.87 0.06
CA THR A 374 14.19 -12.65 -1.09
C THR A 374 15.17 -13.74 -1.53
N ASN A 375 16.26 -13.97 -0.81
CA ASN A 375 17.21 -15.03 -1.10
C ASN A 375 16.72 -16.40 -0.57
N SER A 376 15.49 -16.77 -0.91
CA SER A 376 14.79 -17.96 -0.42
C SER A 376 14.75 -19.12 -1.44
N GLY A 377 15.70 -19.12 -2.39
CA GLY A 377 15.73 -20.09 -3.50
C GLY A 377 14.91 -19.68 -4.72
N MET A 378 14.30 -18.49 -4.74
CA MET A 378 13.70 -17.93 -5.95
C MET A 378 14.75 -17.48 -6.98
N THR A 379 14.35 -17.38 -8.24
CA THR A 379 15.27 -16.96 -9.31
C THR A 379 15.69 -15.50 -9.14
N HIS A 380 16.86 -15.16 -9.67
CA HIS A 380 17.41 -13.79 -9.63
C HIS A 380 16.40 -12.75 -10.13
N SER A 381 15.73 -13.00 -11.26
CA SER A 381 14.71 -12.10 -11.79
C SER A 381 13.46 -11.99 -10.91
N PHE A 382 13.10 -13.06 -10.19
CA PHE A 382 11.92 -13.05 -9.33
C PHE A 382 12.13 -12.24 -8.05
N ARG A 383 13.37 -12.13 -7.56
CA ARG A 383 13.71 -11.24 -6.43
C ARG A 383 13.31 -9.79 -6.74
N TYR A 384 13.65 -9.30 -7.93
CA TYR A 384 13.22 -7.97 -8.41
C TYR A 384 11.71 -7.86 -8.61
N PHE A 385 11.07 -8.91 -9.13
CA PHE A 385 9.63 -8.95 -9.29
C PHE A 385 8.91 -8.77 -7.94
N CYS A 386 9.33 -9.51 -6.90
CA CYS A 386 8.82 -9.36 -5.54
C CYS A 386 9.01 -7.93 -5.03
N MET A 387 10.21 -7.36 -5.17
CA MET A 387 10.48 -5.99 -4.71
C MET A 387 9.73 -4.91 -5.49
N GLY A 388 9.36 -5.14 -6.76
CA GLY A 388 8.49 -4.23 -7.49
C GLY A 388 7.05 -4.19 -6.96
N ASN A 389 6.55 -5.34 -6.51
CA ASN A 389 5.21 -5.48 -5.93
C ASN A 389 5.16 -5.14 -4.43
N ALA A 390 6.27 -5.24 -3.71
CA ALA A 390 6.32 -4.96 -2.29
C ALA A 390 5.95 -3.51 -1.93
N LEU A 391 5.43 -3.33 -0.73
CA LEU A 391 5.26 -2.03 -0.08
C LEU A 391 6.56 -1.61 0.62
N VAL A 392 6.64 -0.35 1.06
CA VAL A 392 7.76 0.15 1.87
C VAL A 392 7.52 -0.20 3.32
N VAL A 393 8.30 -1.14 3.86
CA VAL A 393 8.17 -1.71 5.20
C VAL A 393 8.17 -0.63 6.29
N ASN A 394 8.99 0.42 6.13
CA ASN A 394 9.09 1.48 7.12
C ASN A 394 7.78 2.29 7.29
N LEU A 395 6.96 2.41 6.25
CA LEU A 395 5.64 3.03 6.39
C LEU A 395 4.72 2.16 7.26
N ILE A 396 4.79 0.84 7.10
CA ILE A 396 3.98 -0.10 7.88
C ILE A 396 4.46 -0.14 9.33
N GLU A 397 5.76 -0.03 9.58
CA GLU A 397 6.31 0.07 10.92
C GLU A 397 5.69 1.26 11.70
N GLN A 398 5.61 2.42 11.07
CA GLN A 398 4.99 3.62 11.69
C GLN A 398 3.48 3.43 11.94
N MET A 399 2.77 2.81 10.98
CA MET A 399 1.34 2.50 11.13
C MET A 399 1.10 1.43 12.22
N GLY A 400 1.97 0.42 12.30
CA GLY A 400 1.94 -0.64 13.30
C GLY A 400 2.15 -0.10 14.70
N LEU A 401 3.08 0.84 14.87
CA LEU A 401 3.31 1.51 16.16
C LEU A 401 2.08 2.32 16.61
N LYS A 402 1.45 3.08 15.69
CA LYS A 402 0.21 3.81 16.01
C LYS A 402 -0.91 2.85 16.38
N LEU A 403 -1.09 1.77 15.62
CA LEU A 403 -2.17 0.82 15.86
C LEU A 403 -1.99 0.03 17.16
N TYR A 404 -0.74 -0.26 17.53
CA TYR A 404 -0.39 -0.87 18.81
C TYR A 404 -0.92 -0.04 19.97
N LYS A 405 -0.62 1.27 19.97
CA LYS A 405 -1.11 2.22 20.99
C LYS A 405 -2.63 2.32 21.04
N ILE A 406 -3.29 2.23 19.87
CA ILE A 406 -4.75 2.19 19.79
C ILE A 406 -5.32 0.95 20.47
N ILE A 407 -4.74 -0.23 20.23
CA ILE A 407 -5.18 -1.50 20.86
C ILE A 407 -4.96 -1.47 22.38
N GLU A 408 -3.85 -0.89 22.84
CA GLU A 408 -3.62 -0.68 24.27
C GLU A 408 -4.69 0.23 24.91
N PHE A 409 -5.07 1.30 24.20
CA PHE A 409 -6.18 2.15 24.63
C PHE A 409 -7.54 1.41 24.65
N GLU A 410 -7.80 0.51 23.70
CA GLU A 410 -9.00 -0.33 23.74
C GLU A 410 -9.05 -1.23 24.98
N ASN A 411 -7.89 -1.72 25.42
CA ASN A 411 -7.76 -2.62 26.57
C ASN A 411 -7.78 -1.90 27.91
N ASP A 412 -7.36 -0.63 27.98
CA ASP A 412 -7.36 0.12 29.23
C ASP A 412 -8.79 0.38 29.73
N SER A 413 -9.03 0.01 30.98
CA SER A 413 -10.31 0.20 31.68
C SER A 413 -10.41 1.57 32.38
N ASN A 414 -9.29 2.30 32.51
CA ASN A 414 -9.13 3.50 33.35
C ASN A 414 -8.55 4.74 32.63
N CYS A 415 -8.27 4.70 31.31
CA CYS A 415 -7.62 5.85 30.65
C CYS A 415 -8.57 7.04 30.44
N GLY A 416 -8.23 8.18 31.05
CA GLY A 416 -8.82 9.48 30.75
C GLY A 416 -8.19 10.14 29.53
N LYS A 417 -9.02 10.42 28.51
CA LYS A 417 -9.01 11.46 27.45
C LYS A 417 -7.72 11.87 26.69
N GLU A 418 -6.48 11.78 27.21
CA GLU A 418 -5.30 12.41 26.57
C GLU A 418 -4.43 11.47 25.70
N VAL A 419 -4.56 10.15 25.82
CA VAL A 419 -3.68 9.21 25.09
C VAL A 419 -4.18 8.89 23.68
N ALA A 420 -5.48 8.98 23.42
CA ALA A 420 -6.09 8.39 22.22
C ALA A 420 -5.85 9.18 20.92
N VAL A 421 -5.69 10.50 21.01
CA VAL A 421 -5.83 11.36 19.80
C VAL A 421 -4.60 12.24 19.53
N SER A 422 -3.87 12.70 20.56
CA SER A 422 -2.80 13.71 20.40
C SER A 422 -1.38 13.22 20.72
N ASN A 423 -1.19 12.12 21.45
CA ASN A 423 0.13 11.77 22.00
C ASN A 423 0.82 10.63 21.24
N VAL A 424 1.35 10.95 20.06
CA VAL A 424 2.50 10.24 19.50
C VAL A 424 3.46 11.29 18.93
N THR A 425 4.21 11.95 19.80
CA THR A 425 5.53 12.44 19.40
C THR A 425 6.45 11.22 19.37
N ILE A 426 7.19 11.06 18.28
CA ILE A 426 8.13 9.95 18.03
C ILE A 426 9.29 10.02 19.01
#